data_AF-A0A9E4PSX9-F1
#
_entry.id   AF-A0A9E4PSX9-F1
#
_cell.length_a   1.000
_cell.length_b   1.000
_cell.length_c   1.000
_cell.angle_alpha   90.00
_cell.angle_beta   90.00
_cell.angle_gamma   90.00
#
_symmetry.space_group_name_H-M   'P 1'
#
loop_
_entity.id
_entity.type
_entity.pdbx_description
1 polymer ?
#
loop_
_entity_poly.entity_id
_entity_poly.type
_entity_poly.pdbx_seq_one_letter_code
_entity_poly.pdbx_strand_id
1 'polypeptide(L)'
;MLEQQLFRAAGVATTEQTSDEPTIEVEESADDYARIVASPLLPGFGITLGNALRRVLLSSLPGAAVTSVRIEGIQHEFSTIPHIKEDSIEFLLNVKEIRLRALSDRAGMLILDHTGRAGPVTAGDIQLPEHFEIANPDLHLATMDDKNGKLYVEFNVEQGRGYVPAGHVDGTQLGVIPVDGIFSPVRKVNYRIEQTRVG
;
A
#
# COMPACT_ATOMS: atom_id res chain seq x y z
N MET A 1 -65.14 18.91 22.05
CA MET A 1 -65.93 17.82 22.67
C MET A 1 -65.87 16.67 21.68
N LEU A 2 -65.19 15.54 21.83
CA LEU A 2 -64.48 14.78 22.86
C LEU A 2 -63.44 13.95 22.04
N GLU A 3 -62.36 13.34 22.49
CA GLU A 3 -61.66 13.19 23.76
C GLU A 3 -60.26 12.71 23.36
N GLN A 4 -59.23 13.27 24.00
CA GLN A 4 -57.94 12.59 24.13
C GLN A 4 -58.08 11.54 25.23
N GLN A 5 -57.68 10.30 24.96
CA GLN A 5 -57.23 9.22 25.87
C GLN A 5 -57.36 7.91 25.05
N LEU A 6 -56.42 6.98 24.99
CA LEU A 6 -55.60 6.41 26.05
C LEU A 6 -54.27 5.91 25.47
N PHE A 7 -53.17 6.32 26.10
CA PHE A 7 -51.91 5.61 26.09
C PHE A 7 -52.11 4.30 26.87
N ARG A 8 -52.28 3.17 26.19
CA ARG A 8 -52.20 1.84 26.81
C ARG A 8 -50.84 1.24 26.50
N ALA A 9 -49.96 1.28 27.49
CA ALA A 9 -48.87 0.33 27.61
C ALA A 9 -49.46 -1.07 27.77
N ALA A 10 -49.21 -1.93 26.80
CA ALA A 10 -49.28 -3.38 26.93
C ALA A 10 -48.21 -3.94 25.98
N GLY A 11 -47.26 -4.69 26.55
CA GLY A 11 -46.17 -5.28 25.82
C GLY A 11 -46.59 -6.40 24.85
N VAL A 12 -45.55 -7.09 24.36
CA VAL A 12 -45.51 -8.12 23.30
C VAL A 12 -45.19 -7.45 21.96
N ALA A 13 -44.09 -7.73 21.26
CA ALA A 13 -43.18 -8.86 21.31
C ALA A 13 -41.72 -8.36 21.29
N THR A 14 -40.83 -9.07 21.99
CA THR A 14 -39.43 -9.13 21.59
C THR A 14 -39.44 -9.77 20.21
N THR A 15 -39.42 -8.95 19.15
CA THR A 15 -39.09 -9.46 17.83
C THR A 15 -37.63 -9.88 17.91
N GLU A 16 -37.39 -11.18 18.11
CA GLU A 16 -36.14 -11.79 17.65
C GLU A 16 -35.99 -11.37 16.20
N GLN A 17 -35.15 -10.36 15.95
CA GLN A 17 -34.68 -10.07 14.61
C GLN A 17 -33.71 -11.21 14.27
N THR A 18 -34.25 -12.32 13.77
CA THR A 18 -33.47 -13.27 12.98
C THR A 18 -33.12 -12.55 11.67
N SER A 19 -32.07 -11.75 11.72
CA SER A 19 -31.54 -11.06 10.55
C SER A 19 -30.81 -12.09 9.69
N ASP A 20 -31.56 -12.75 8.80
CA ASP A 20 -31.01 -13.54 7.69
C ASP A 20 -30.27 -12.67 6.65
N GLU A 21 -30.25 -11.35 6.85
CA GLU A 21 -29.50 -10.42 6.02
C GLU A 21 -28.00 -10.45 6.37
N PRO A 22 -27.12 -10.57 5.36
CA PRO A 22 -25.68 -10.59 5.58
C PRO A 22 -25.21 -9.23 6.10
N THR A 23 -24.51 -9.26 7.23
CA THR A 23 -23.84 -8.09 7.81
C THR A 23 -22.33 -8.16 7.59
N ILE A 24 -21.69 -6.99 7.58
CA ILE A 24 -20.23 -6.85 7.52
C ILE A 24 -19.79 -6.18 8.80
N GLU A 25 -18.92 -6.85 9.55
CA GLU A 25 -18.35 -6.36 10.80
C GLU A 25 -16.82 -6.24 10.68
N VAL A 26 -16.26 -5.17 11.24
CA VAL A 26 -14.82 -5.01 11.39
C VAL A 26 -14.46 -5.49 12.79
N GLU A 27 -13.90 -6.69 12.91
CA GLU A 27 -13.55 -7.27 14.20
C GLU A 27 -12.25 -6.68 14.78
N GLU A 28 -11.27 -6.40 13.91
CA GLU A 28 -10.00 -5.79 14.29
C GLU A 28 -9.63 -4.73 13.27
N SER A 29 -9.14 -3.59 13.76
CA SER A 29 -8.58 -2.53 12.93
C SER A 29 -7.36 -1.94 13.64
N ALA A 30 -6.24 -1.97 12.96
CA ALA A 30 -5.01 -1.27 13.29
C ALA A 30 -4.62 -0.36 12.10
N ASP A 31 -3.46 0.28 12.15
CA ASP A 31 -3.05 1.26 11.13
C ASP A 31 -2.88 0.65 9.73
N ASP A 32 -2.31 -0.55 9.63
CA ASP A 32 -2.01 -1.24 8.36
C ASP A 32 -2.69 -2.62 8.22
N TYR A 33 -3.60 -2.94 9.15
CA TYR A 33 -4.25 -4.24 9.23
C TYR A 33 -5.72 -4.12 9.60
N ALA A 34 -6.57 -4.87 8.91
CA ALA A 34 -7.98 -5.01 9.27
C ALA A 34 -8.44 -6.46 9.11
N ARG A 35 -9.27 -6.92 10.05
CA ARG A 35 -9.98 -8.20 9.98
C ARG A 35 -11.48 -7.94 9.87
N ILE A 36 -12.04 -8.32 8.73
CA ILE A 36 -13.43 -8.08 8.38
C ILE A 36 -14.15 -9.44 8.29
N VAL A 37 -15.34 -9.52 8.89
CA VAL A 37 -16.18 -10.71 8.87
C VAL A 37 -17.51 -10.37 8.22
N ALA A 38 -17.94 -11.24 7.30
CA ALA A 38 -19.24 -11.14 6.64
C ALA A 38 -20.07 -12.38 6.99
N SER A 39 -21.19 -12.19 7.68
CA SER A 39 -22.06 -13.27 8.14
C SER A 39 -23.50 -12.78 8.39
N PRO A 40 -24.52 -13.67 8.33
CA PRO A 40 -24.46 -15.01 7.75
C PRO A 40 -24.41 -14.98 6.21
N LEU A 41 -23.75 -15.96 5.59
CA LEU A 41 -23.71 -16.11 4.13
C LEU A 41 -24.35 -17.43 3.71
N LEU A 42 -25.03 -17.43 2.56
CA LEU A 42 -25.55 -18.65 1.96
C LEU A 42 -24.43 -19.68 1.73
N PRO A 43 -24.72 -20.98 1.83
CA PRO A 43 -23.73 -22.03 1.56
C PRO A 43 -23.02 -21.83 0.21
N GLY A 44 -21.69 -21.87 0.22
CA GLY A 44 -20.85 -21.67 -0.97
C GLY A 44 -20.52 -20.19 -1.30
N PHE A 45 -21.30 -19.22 -0.81
CA PHE A 45 -21.04 -17.79 -1.12
C PHE A 45 -19.73 -17.29 -0.50
N GLY A 46 -19.28 -17.86 0.62
CA GLY A 46 -17.99 -17.52 1.23
C GLY A 46 -16.81 -17.73 0.27
N ILE A 47 -16.82 -18.78 -0.55
CA ILE A 47 -15.75 -19.05 -1.54
C ILE A 47 -15.81 -18.04 -2.67
N THR A 48 -17.02 -17.79 -3.19
CA THR A 48 -17.26 -16.87 -4.30
C THR A 48 -16.83 -15.44 -3.92
N LEU A 49 -17.30 -14.94 -2.78
CA LEU A 49 -16.98 -13.60 -2.29
C LEU A 49 -15.52 -13.50 -1.84
N GLY A 50 -15.01 -14.46 -1.08
CA GLY A 50 -13.63 -14.45 -0.58
C GLY A 50 -12.60 -14.40 -1.71
N ASN A 51 -12.78 -15.22 -2.76
CA ASN A 51 -11.89 -15.18 -3.93
C ASN A 51 -12.01 -13.89 -4.73
N ALA A 52 -13.23 -13.39 -4.96
CA ALA A 52 -13.46 -12.15 -5.69
C ALA A 52 -12.83 -10.95 -4.96
N LEU A 53 -13.10 -10.80 -3.66
CA LEU A 53 -12.56 -9.72 -2.83
C LEU A 53 -11.04 -9.79 -2.77
N ARG A 54 -10.46 -10.98 -2.56
CA ARG A 54 -9.00 -11.15 -2.56
C ARG A 54 -8.36 -10.67 -3.86
N ARG A 55 -8.96 -11.01 -5.01
CA ARG A 55 -8.46 -10.56 -6.32
C ARG A 55 -8.58 -9.04 -6.48
N VAL A 56 -9.74 -8.47 -6.13
CA VAL A 56 -9.98 -7.03 -6.24
C VAL A 56 -8.99 -6.24 -5.39
N LEU A 57 -8.81 -6.64 -4.12
CA LEU A 57 -7.90 -5.97 -3.19
C LEU A 57 -6.45 -6.02 -3.65
N LEU A 58 -5.99 -7.14 -4.23
CA LEU A 58 -4.59 -7.29 -4.65
C LEU A 58 -4.27 -6.72 -6.04
N SER A 59 -5.25 -6.61 -6.95
CA SER A 59 -4.95 -6.30 -8.36
C SER A 59 -5.72 -5.14 -8.96
N SER A 60 -6.78 -4.65 -8.32
CA SER A 60 -7.72 -3.71 -8.95
C SER A 60 -7.72 -2.32 -8.32
N LEU A 61 -7.17 -2.18 -7.12
CA LEU A 61 -7.05 -0.89 -6.46
C LEU A 61 -5.99 -0.02 -7.14
N PRO A 62 -6.29 1.26 -7.41
CA PRO A 62 -5.30 2.20 -7.90
C PRO A 62 -4.27 2.51 -6.81
N GLY A 63 -3.03 2.75 -7.23
CA GLY A 63 -1.99 3.26 -6.35
C GLY A 63 -0.81 3.80 -7.15
N ALA A 64 0.20 4.30 -6.42
CA ALA A 64 1.41 4.87 -6.99
C ALA A 64 2.63 4.07 -6.56
N ALA A 65 3.58 3.88 -7.46
CA ALA A 65 4.80 3.14 -7.21
C ALA A 65 5.98 3.75 -7.97
N VAL A 66 7.18 3.55 -7.43
CA VAL A 66 8.42 3.82 -8.15
C VAL A 66 8.55 2.79 -9.28
N THR A 67 8.75 3.24 -10.52
CA THR A 67 8.90 2.37 -11.71
C THR A 67 10.34 2.31 -12.22
N SER A 68 11.12 3.36 -11.94
CA SER A 68 12.56 3.35 -12.22
C SER A 68 13.31 4.29 -11.30
N VAL A 69 14.60 4.00 -11.15
CA VAL A 69 15.52 4.72 -10.28
C VAL A 69 16.75 5.09 -11.09
N ARG A 70 17.25 6.32 -10.93
CA ARG A 70 18.56 6.73 -11.42
C ARG A 70 19.41 7.14 -10.24
N ILE A 71 20.53 6.46 -10.03
CA ILE A 71 21.48 6.74 -8.96
C ILE A 71 22.71 7.40 -9.60
N GLU A 72 23.13 8.56 -9.08
CA GLU A 72 24.30 9.27 -9.61
C GLU A 72 25.56 8.38 -9.57
N GLY A 73 26.26 8.28 -10.70
CA GLY A 73 27.48 7.48 -10.82
C GLY A 73 27.26 5.98 -11.02
N ILE A 74 26.01 5.51 -10.99
CA ILE A 74 25.67 4.08 -11.16
C ILE A 74 25.00 3.86 -12.52
N GLN A 75 25.51 2.87 -13.26
CA GLN A 75 25.03 2.56 -14.61
C GLN A 75 24.07 1.38 -14.66
N HIS A 76 24.16 0.46 -13.69
CA HIS A 76 23.40 -0.77 -13.63
C HIS A 76 23.25 -1.23 -12.17
N GLU A 77 22.32 -2.13 -11.92
CA GLU A 77 21.97 -2.67 -10.61
C GLU A 77 23.05 -3.53 -9.94
N PHE A 78 24.06 -4.01 -10.68
CA PHE A 78 25.12 -4.89 -10.15
C PHE A 78 26.37 -4.16 -9.65
N SER A 79 26.22 -2.95 -9.11
CA SER A 79 27.34 -2.14 -8.62
C SER A 79 27.21 -1.79 -7.14
N THR A 80 28.33 -1.43 -6.53
CA THR A 80 28.34 -0.79 -5.21
C THR A 80 28.06 0.71 -5.35
N ILE A 81 27.40 1.29 -4.35
CA ILE A 81 27.19 2.73 -4.29
C ILE A 81 28.31 3.33 -3.43
N PRO A 82 29.13 4.25 -3.95
CA PRO A 82 30.23 4.84 -3.18
C PRO A 82 29.74 5.46 -1.87
N HIS A 83 30.46 5.19 -0.78
CA HIS A 83 30.18 5.72 0.57
C HIS A 83 28.86 5.26 1.20
N ILE A 84 28.14 4.31 0.58
CA ILE A 84 26.94 3.67 1.13
C ILE A 84 27.29 2.24 1.52
N LYS A 85 26.72 1.80 2.64
CA LYS A 85 26.92 0.45 3.18
C LYS A 85 26.23 -0.63 2.35
N GLU A 86 25.00 -0.37 1.94
CA GLU A 86 24.17 -1.22 1.09
C GLU A 86 24.67 -1.19 -0.37
N ASP A 87 24.57 -2.32 -1.07
CA ASP A 87 24.81 -2.34 -2.51
C ASP A 87 23.60 -1.82 -3.31
N SER A 88 23.75 -1.68 -4.63
CA SER A 88 22.65 -1.18 -5.46
C SER A 88 21.42 -2.09 -5.43
N ILE A 89 21.58 -3.42 -5.27
CA ILE A 89 20.45 -4.35 -5.23
C ILE A 89 19.68 -4.18 -3.93
N GLU A 90 20.38 -4.15 -2.80
CA GLU A 90 19.79 -3.95 -1.47
C GLU A 90 19.07 -2.60 -1.41
N PHE A 91 19.69 -1.53 -1.93
CA PHE A 91 19.04 -0.23 -2.07
C PHE A 91 17.75 -0.30 -2.91
N LEU A 92 17.80 -0.94 -4.08
CA LEU A 92 16.62 -1.08 -4.95
C LEU A 92 15.50 -1.93 -4.30
N LEU A 93 15.85 -2.92 -3.48
CA LEU A 93 14.87 -3.69 -2.71
C LEU A 93 14.19 -2.80 -1.66
N ASN A 94 14.94 -1.97 -0.93
CA ASN A 94 14.38 -1.02 0.02
C ASN A 94 13.48 0.01 -0.67
N VAL A 95 13.87 0.49 -1.86
CA VAL A 95 13.07 1.42 -2.67
C VAL A 95 11.71 0.83 -3.05
N LYS A 96 11.62 -0.48 -3.36
CA LYS A 96 10.33 -1.16 -3.61
C LYS A 96 9.40 -1.17 -2.39
N GLU A 97 9.93 -0.93 -1.19
CA GLU A 97 9.13 -0.84 0.03
C GLU A 97 8.55 0.56 0.29
N ILE A 98 8.95 1.59 -0.47
CA ILE A 98 8.36 2.92 -0.38
C ILE A 98 6.87 2.85 -0.68
N ARG A 99 6.05 3.50 0.14
CA ARG A 99 4.61 3.60 -0.04
C ARG A 99 4.23 5.04 -0.31
N LEU A 100 3.65 5.25 -1.49
CA LEU A 100 3.26 6.56 -1.98
C LEU A 100 1.74 6.65 -2.01
N ARG A 101 1.23 7.76 -1.50
CA ARG A 101 -0.15 8.19 -1.71
C ARG A 101 -0.14 9.26 -2.79
N ALA A 102 -0.82 8.98 -3.89
CA ALA A 102 -1.08 9.97 -4.93
C ALA A 102 -2.23 10.90 -4.51
N LEU A 103 -2.03 12.20 -4.66
CA LEU A 103 -3.06 13.23 -4.43
C LEU A 103 -3.63 13.79 -5.75
N SER A 104 -3.07 13.38 -6.89
CA SER A 104 -3.56 13.70 -8.24
C SER A 104 -3.18 12.56 -9.21
N ASP A 105 -3.78 12.50 -10.39
CA ASP A 105 -3.52 11.46 -11.42
C ASP A 105 -2.24 11.69 -12.26
N ARG A 106 -1.27 12.46 -11.74
CA ARG A 106 -0.04 12.80 -12.46
C ARG A 106 1.09 11.84 -12.11
N ALA A 107 1.88 11.47 -13.11
CA ALA A 107 3.22 10.92 -12.89
C ALA A 107 4.15 12.02 -12.36
N GLY A 108 5.20 11.62 -11.65
CA GLY A 108 6.16 12.58 -11.13
C GLY A 108 7.51 11.96 -10.84
N MET A 109 8.43 12.82 -10.42
CA MET A 109 9.79 12.47 -10.06
C MET A 109 10.04 12.88 -8.63
N LEU A 110 10.56 11.97 -7.82
CA LEU A 110 11.03 12.25 -6.46
C LEU A 110 12.55 12.36 -6.49
N ILE A 111 13.12 13.16 -5.59
CA ILE A 111 14.55 13.37 -5.51
C ILE A 111 15.03 13.10 -4.09
N LEU A 112 16.04 12.27 -3.94
CA LEU A 112 16.82 12.14 -2.71
C LEU A 112 18.17 12.78 -2.93
N ASP A 113 18.46 13.84 -2.18
CA ASP A 113 19.78 14.47 -2.13
C ASP A 113 20.27 14.41 -0.68
N HIS A 114 21.11 13.42 -0.41
CA HIS A 114 21.71 13.20 0.89
C HIS A 114 23.22 13.42 0.79
N THR A 115 23.67 14.61 1.20
CA THR A 115 25.07 15.03 1.10
C THR A 115 25.60 15.50 2.45
N GLY A 116 26.86 15.19 2.76
CA GLY A 116 27.60 15.86 3.85
C GLY A 116 27.20 15.45 5.27
N ARG A 117 26.49 14.33 5.42
CA ARG A 117 26.14 13.73 6.72
C ARG A 117 26.25 12.22 6.64
N ALA A 118 26.84 11.61 7.67
CA ALA A 118 26.85 10.15 7.84
C ALA A 118 25.64 9.70 8.66
N GLY A 119 25.17 8.47 8.44
CA GLY A 119 24.05 7.88 9.16
C GLY A 119 22.95 7.32 8.27
N PRO A 120 21.78 6.98 8.85
CA PRO A 120 20.68 6.39 8.10
C PRO A 120 20.06 7.41 7.13
N VAL A 121 19.69 6.92 5.96
CA VAL A 121 18.93 7.60 4.92
C VAL A 121 17.56 6.94 4.86
N THR A 122 16.51 7.74 5.05
CA THR A 122 15.13 7.25 5.17
C THR A 122 14.26 7.76 4.03
N ALA A 123 13.09 7.17 3.84
CA ALA A 123 12.10 7.67 2.88
C ALA A 123 11.64 9.10 3.22
N GLY A 124 11.67 9.50 4.49
CA GLY A 124 11.38 10.86 4.92
C GLY A 124 12.38 11.91 4.43
N ASP A 125 13.59 11.50 3.99
CA ASP A 125 14.58 12.40 3.40
C ASP A 125 14.32 12.70 1.91
N ILE A 126 13.34 12.04 1.28
CA ILE A 126 12.99 12.23 -0.12
C ILE A 126 12.21 13.54 -0.28
N GLN A 127 12.65 14.36 -1.23
CA GLN A 127 11.96 15.56 -1.68
C GLN A 127 10.83 15.16 -2.65
N LEU A 128 9.61 15.58 -2.32
CA LEU A 128 8.41 15.19 -3.05
C LEU A 128 7.74 16.41 -3.71
N PRO A 129 7.19 16.26 -4.92
CA PRO A 129 6.21 17.19 -5.46
C PRO A 129 4.92 17.22 -4.60
N GLU A 130 4.17 18.32 -4.66
CA GLU A 130 2.93 18.53 -3.89
C GLU A 130 1.82 17.48 -4.11
N HIS A 131 1.91 16.67 -5.16
CA HIS A 131 0.91 15.68 -5.52
C HIS A 131 1.23 14.26 -5.03
N PHE A 132 2.28 14.09 -4.23
CA PHE A 132 2.62 12.82 -3.58
C PHE A 132 2.88 13.00 -2.08
N GLU A 133 2.55 11.98 -1.32
CA GLU A 133 2.86 11.85 0.10
C GLU A 133 3.50 10.48 0.36
N ILE A 134 4.54 10.44 1.19
CA ILE A 134 5.13 9.18 1.65
C ILE A 134 4.38 8.69 2.88
N ALA A 135 3.80 7.49 2.79
CA ALA A 135 3.02 6.88 3.86
C ALA A 135 3.89 6.19 4.93
N ASN A 136 5.16 5.91 4.64
CA ASN A 136 6.11 5.26 5.55
C ASN A 136 7.44 6.02 5.61
N PRO A 137 7.49 7.24 6.20
CA PRO A 137 8.68 8.09 6.19
C PRO A 137 9.88 7.47 6.92
N ASP A 138 9.63 6.63 7.94
CA ASP A 138 10.68 5.98 8.72
C ASP A 138 11.34 4.78 8.01
N LEU A 139 10.91 4.46 6.78
CA LEU A 139 11.49 3.37 6.00
C LEU A 139 12.98 3.64 5.75
N HIS A 140 13.83 2.72 6.19
CA HIS A 140 15.26 2.73 5.90
C HIS A 140 15.50 2.46 4.41
N LEU A 141 16.30 3.30 3.76
CA LEU A 141 16.70 3.14 2.35
C LEU A 141 18.16 2.73 2.22
N ALA A 142 19.04 3.41 2.95
CA ALA A 142 20.48 3.21 2.90
C ALA A 142 21.15 3.77 4.16
N THR A 143 22.44 3.48 4.33
CA THR A 143 23.30 4.02 5.39
C THR A 143 24.52 4.67 4.74
N MET A 144 24.70 5.97 4.98
CA MET A 144 25.89 6.72 4.55
C MET A 144 27.04 6.51 5.56
N ASP A 145 28.12 5.88 5.10
CA ASP A 145 29.29 5.57 5.92
C ASP A 145 30.25 6.77 6.06
N ASP A 146 30.28 7.67 5.07
CA ASP A 146 31.20 8.80 5.02
C ASP A 146 30.50 10.14 5.28
N LYS A 147 31.08 10.98 6.15
CA LYS A 147 30.57 12.33 6.44
C LYS A 147 30.67 13.27 5.24
N ASN A 148 31.51 12.97 4.26
CA ASN A 148 31.63 13.71 3.02
C ASN A 148 30.98 12.99 1.82
N GLY A 149 30.28 11.87 2.08
CA GLY A 149 29.60 11.11 1.05
C GLY A 149 28.41 11.88 0.46
N LYS A 150 28.03 11.48 -0.75
CA LYS A 150 26.89 12.00 -1.50
C LYS A 150 26.09 10.85 -2.08
N LEU A 151 24.78 10.89 -1.84
CA LEU A 151 23.80 10.02 -2.47
C LEU A 151 22.75 10.90 -3.14
N TYR A 152 22.79 10.93 -4.46
CA TYR A 152 21.78 11.61 -5.28
C TYR A 152 21.01 10.57 -6.09
N VAL A 153 19.69 10.54 -5.91
CA VAL A 153 18.82 9.55 -6.54
C VAL A 153 17.55 10.22 -7.06
N GLU A 154 17.20 9.91 -8.29
CA GLU A 154 15.94 10.28 -8.91
C GLU A 154 15.03 9.04 -8.99
N PHE A 155 13.80 9.17 -8.52
CA PHE A 155 12.79 8.11 -8.56
C PHE A 155 11.67 8.54 -9.50
N ASN A 156 11.45 7.79 -10.57
CA ASN A 156 10.27 7.99 -11.41
C ASN A 156 9.08 7.26 -10.77
N VAL A 157 7.99 7.98 -10.59
CA VAL A 157 6.76 7.48 -9.98
C VAL A 157 5.64 7.54 -11.00
N GLU A 158 4.98 6.41 -11.15
CA GLU A 158 3.79 6.28 -11.97
C GLU A 158 2.61 5.79 -11.13
N GLN A 159 1.43 5.87 -11.73
CA GLN A 159 0.21 5.34 -11.17
C GLN A 159 -0.26 4.15 -11.98
N GLY A 160 -0.81 3.17 -11.29
CA GLY A 160 -1.18 1.91 -11.89
C GLY A 160 -2.05 1.08 -10.97
N ARG A 161 -2.14 -0.21 -11.27
CA ARG A 161 -2.92 -1.19 -10.49
C ARG A 161 -2.14 -2.48 -10.37
N GLY A 162 -2.28 -3.13 -9.23
CA GLY A 162 -1.68 -4.44 -9.00
C GLY A 162 -0.15 -4.42 -9.01
N TYR A 163 0.45 -5.33 -9.77
CA TYR A 163 1.89 -5.53 -9.87
C TYR A 163 2.31 -5.54 -11.34
N VAL A 164 3.34 -4.79 -11.67
CA VAL A 164 3.97 -4.80 -12.99
C VAL A 164 5.45 -5.10 -12.81
N PRO A 165 5.97 -6.21 -13.37
CA PRO A 165 7.39 -6.53 -13.27
C PRO A 165 8.24 -5.49 -14.00
N ALA A 166 9.48 -5.31 -13.54
CA ALA A 166 10.47 -4.49 -14.21
C ALA A 166 10.62 -4.96 -15.68
N GLY A 167 10.30 -4.07 -16.61
CA GLY A 167 10.43 -4.33 -18.04
C GLY A 167 11.81 -3.90 -18.56
N HIS A 168 12.22 -4.47 -19.70
CA HIS A 168 13.22 -3.84 -20.54
C HIS A 168 12.55 -2.67 -21.27
N VAL A 169 12.98 -1.45 -20.98
CA VAL A 169 12.53 -0.27 -21.72
C VAL A 169 13.58 0.01 -22.79
N ASP A 170 13.26 -0.31 -24.04
CA ASP A 170 14.12 0.00 -25.17
C ASP A 170 14.31 1.51 -25.30
N GLY A 171 15.56 1.97 -25.42
CA GLY A 171 15.88 3.40 -25.54
C GLY A 171 15.95 4.16 -24.21
N THR A 172 15.97 3.46 -23.06
CA THR A 172 16.19 4.13 -21.78
C THR A 172 17.57 4.78 -21.74
N GLN A 173 17.64 5.99 -21.20
CA GLN A 173 18.89 6.68 -20.98
C GLN A 173 19.81 5.83 -20.08
N LEU A 174 21.10 5.82 -20.39
CA LEU A 174 22.11 5.13 -19.58
C LEU A 174 22.01 5.56 -18.10
N GLY A 175 22.06 4.59 -17.19
CA GLY A 175 21.97 4.80 -15.73
C GLY A 175 20.55 4.84 -15.14
N VAL A 176 19.50 4.61 -15.94
CA VAL A 176 18.15 4.37 -15.41
C VAL A 176 17.97 2.87 -15.19
N ILE A 177 17.64 2.51 -13.96
CA ILE A 177 17.43 1.13 -13.54
C ILE A 177 15.92 0.92 -13.34
N PRO A 178 15.27 0.06 -14.15
CA PRO A 178 13.86 -0.26 -13.96
C PRO A 178 13.66 -1.10 -12.69
N VAL A 179 12.55 -0.86 -11.98
CA VAL A 179 12.15 -1.63 -10.81
C VAL A 179 10.71 -2.10 -10.95
N ASP A 180 10.34 -3.14 -10.21
CA ASP A 180 8.96 -3.65 -10.22
C ASP A 180 7.99 -2.59 -9.67
N GLY A 181 6.96 -2.27 -10.45
CA GLY A 181 5.87 -1.37 -10.05
C GLY A 181 4.88 -2.09 -9.14
N ILE A 182 5.02 -1.90 -7.83
CA ILE A 182 4.08 -2.42 -6.81
C ILE A 182 3.00 -1.37 -6.54
N PHE A 183 2.02 -1.27 -7.45
CA PHE A 183 0.96 -0.26 -7.35
C PHE A 183 -0.13 -0.62 -6.32
N SER A 184 -0.31 -1.90 -6.03
CA SER A 184 -1.33 -2.32 -5.05
C SER A 184 -1.02 -1.75 -3.66
N PRO A 185 -1.94 -0.96 -3.06
CA PRO A 185 -1.77 -0.48 -1.68
C PRO A 185 -1.91 -1.64 -0.67
N VAL A 186 -2.51 -2.76 -1.07
CA VAL A 186 -2.70 -3.94 -0.23
C VAL A 186 -1.55 -4.92 -0.46
N ARG A 187 -0.76 -5.19 0.59
CA ARG A 187 0.38 -6.12 0.55
C ARG A 187 -0.04 -7.59 0.62
N LYS A 188 -1.06 -7.89 1.42
CA LYS A 188 -1.45 -9.27 1.74
C LYS A 188 -2.93 -9.37 2.03
N VAL A 189 -3.57 -10.37 1.45
CA VAL A 189 -4.97 -10.72 1.73
C VAL A 189 -5.10 -12.22 1.88
N ASN A 190 -5.69 -12.62 3.01
CA ASN A 190 -6.10 -13.97 3.30
C ASN A 190 -7.58 -13.97 3.69
N TYR A 191 -8.28 -15.05 3.41
CA TYR A 191 -9.64 -15.26 3.90
C TYR A 191 -9.77 -16.71 4.39
N ARG A 192 -10.70 -16.93 5.32
CA ARG A 192 -11.10 -18.24 5.80
C ARG A 192 -12.62 -18.32 5.80
N ILE A 193 -13.15 -19.53 5.69
CA ILE A 193 -14.59 -19.77 5.70
C ILE A 193 -14.87 -20.67 6.89
N GLU A 194 -15.78 -20.23 7.75
CA GLU A 194 -16.20 -20.94 8.94
C GLU A 194 -17.71 -21.19 8.87
N GLN A 195 -18.16 -22.28 9.51
CA GLN A 195 -19.58 -22.56 9.61
C GLN A 195 -20.22 -21.63 10.64
N THR A 196 -21.29 -20.95 10.25
CA THR A 196 -22.14 -20.19 11.15
C THR A 196 -23.51 -20.84 11.25
N ARG A 197 -24.13 -20.81 12.43
CA ARG A 197 -25.47 -21.35 12.65
C ARG A 197 -26.45 -20.18 12.64
N VAL A 198 -27.30 -20.13 11.63
CA VAL A 198 -28.52 -19.32 11.63
C VAL A 198 -29.59 -20.08 12.41
N GLY A 199 -30.14 -19.44 13.46
CA GLY A 199 -31.14 -20.00 14.36
C GLY A 199 -32.50 -19.40 14.09
#